data_AF-A0A7V4IY62-F1
#
_entry.id   AF-A0A7V4IY62-F1
#
_cell.length_a   1.000
_cell.length_b   1.000
_cell.length_c   1.000
_cell.angle_alpha   90.00
_cell.angle_beta   90.00
_cell.angle_gamma   90.00
#
_symmetry.space_group_name_H-M   'P 1'
#
loop_
_entity.id
_entity.type
_entity.pdbx_description
1 polymer ?
#
loop_
_entity_poly.entity_id
_entity_poly.type
_entity_poly.pdbx_seq_one_letter_code
_entity_poly.pdbx_strand_id
1 'polypeptide(L)'
;MHDTPETEGQSRRDFLRSAAATAAAGMVMGAVASEASARSRTYSLAPQRVIGANDRINIAVVGLGSQGFGAHVRLLHEHAKEHNTAIVALCDLYGRRLSNAAAHVNLPESARYWDYRKLLSDAKDVDAVFVATSDNWHAPICVDSMEAGKHVYCEKPMCKTLEETFGIFDTVKKTGKVFQVGSQGCSDPKWHLAAKLIKEGKIGHVVLGQGSYMRNGRVGEWNNYGDNPYKEPHKSAGPNGTGDNKIDWETFRRGKLTAEYDPDVFFRWRKYWAIGSGLVGDLFPHRLHPLYIAMALPVEGNEGWPWRVSSNGG
;
A
#
# COMPACT_ATOMS: atom_id res chain seq x y z
N MET A 1 45.02 -48.26 -29.06
CA MET A 1 45.50 -46.86 -29.08
C MET A 1 44.27 -45.99 -29.13
N HIS A 2 44.13 -45.06 -28.20
CA HIS A 2 42.90 -44.39 -27.77
C HIS A 2 42.01 -43.84 -28.89
N ASP A 3 40.70 -44.09 -28.79
CA ASP A 3 39.66 -43.25 -29.37
C ASP A 3 38.48 -43.17 -28.39
N THR A 4 38.21 -41.96 -27.90
CA THR A 4 37.04 -41.58 -27.10
C THR A 4 35.94 -41.07 -28.04
N PRO A 5 34.67 -41.50 -27.92
CA PRO A 5 33.59 -40.85 -28.65
C PRO A 5 33.18 -39.54 -27.98
N GLU A 6 33.18 -38.46 -28.77
CA GLU A 6 32.60 -37.16 -28.44
C GLU A 6 31.07 -37.28 -28.32
N THR A 7 30.49 -36.66 -27.29
CA THR A 7 29.05 -36.51 -27.11
C THR A 7 28.56 -35.25 -27.84
N GLU A 8 27.85 -35.42 -28.96
CA GLU A 8 27.11 -34.34 -29.61
C GLU A 8 25.92 -33.90 -28.73
N GLY A 9 25.93 -32.63 -28.31
CA GLY A 9 24.87 -32.02 -27.52
C GLY A 9 23.63 -31.70 -28.36
N GLN A 10 22.45 -32.04 -27.83
CA GLN A 10 21.16 -31.64 -28.41
C GLN A 10 21.07 -30.12 -28.59
N SER A 11 20.70 -29.68 -29.79
CA SER A 11 20.61 -28.27 -30.12
C SER A 11 19.32 -27.66 -29.56
N ARG A 12 19.37 -26.36 -29.18
CA ARG A 12 18.21 -25.58 -28.69
C ARG A 12 16.99 -25.56 -29.64
N ARG A 13 17.13 -26.04 -30.89
CA ARG A 13 16.03 -26.19 -31.86
C ARG A 13 15.20 -27.47 -31.66
N ASP A 14 15.77 -28.51 -31.05
CA ASP A 14 15.08 -29.79 -30.82
C ASP A 14 14.16 -29.73 -29.59
N PHE A 15 14.52 -28.92 -28.59
CA PHE A 15 13.70 -28.66 -27.41
C PHE A 15 12.40 -27.90 -27.74
N LEU A 16 12.46 -26.94 -28.67
CA LEU A 16 11.29 -26.12 -29.05
C LEU A 16 10.28 -26.87 -29.93
N ARG A 17 10.69 -27.96 -30.61
CA ARG A 17 9.78 -28.82 -31.38
C ARG A 17 8.99 -29.80 -30.49
N SER A 18 9.50 -30.15 -29.32
CA SER A 18 8.82 -31.08 -28.39
C SER A 18 7.69 -30.42 -27.58
N ALA A 19 7.64 -29.08 -27.52
CA ALA A 19 6.65 -28.34 -26.74
C ALA A 19 5.35 -28.00 -27.49
N ALA A 20 5.25 -28.28 -28.79
CA ALA A 20 4.11 -27.86 -29.63
C ALA A 20 3.13 -28.98 -30.02
N ALA A 21 3.28 -30.21 -29.50
CA ALA A 21 2.54 -31.39 -29.98
C ALA A 21 1.54 -32.01 -29.00
N THR A 22 1.14 -31.34 -27.90
CA THR A 22 0.22 -31.96 -26.92
C THR A 22 -0.80 -31.00 -26.33
N ALA A 23 -1.74 -30.51 -27.16
CA ALA A 23 -3.05 -30.04 -26.69
C ALA A 23 -4.07 -29.89 -27.84
N ALA A 24 -4.15 -30.88 -28.73
CA ALA A 24 -5.21 -30.93 -29.74
C ALA A 24 -5.69 -32.38 -29.95
N ALA A 25 -6.52 -32.88 -29.03
CA ALA A 25 -7.39 -34.03 -29.29
C ALA A 25 -8.51 -34.07 -28.22
N GLY A 26 -9.77 -34.02 -28.66
CA GLY A 26 -10.90 -34.48 -27.85
C GLY A 26 -12.07 -33.50 -27.65
N MET A 27 -12.70 -33.05 -28.73
CA MET A 27 -14.15 -32.82 -28.70
C MET A 27 -14.80 -33.82 -29.67
N VAL A 28 -15.79 -34.59 -29.20
CA VAL A 28 -17.11 -34.79 -29.82
C VAL A 28 -17.98 -35.78 -28.99
N MET A 29 -19.06 -35.19 -28.45
CA MET A 29 -20.45 -35.66 -28.25
C MET A 29 -20.86 -36.82 -27.32
N GLY A 30 -21.81 -36.47 -26.44
CA GLY A 30 -22.80 -37.38 -25.84
C GLY A 30 -23.67 -36.68 -24.78
N ALA A 31 -24.81 -36.12 -25.19
CA ALA A 31 -25.84 -35.59 -24.29
C ALA A 31 -26.81 -36.71 -23.88
N VAL A 32 -27.00 -36.96 -22.57
CA VAL A 32 -28.30 -37.06 -21.86
C VAL A 32 -28.09 -37.29 -20.34
N ALA A 33 -28.76 -36.44 -19.56
CA ALA A 33 -29.34 -36.61 -18.21
C ALA A 33 -28.51 -37.18 -17.03
N SER A 34 -28.20 -36.32 -16.04
CA SER A 34 -28.89 -36.34 -14.71
C SER A 34 -28.31 -35.29 -13.75
N GLU A 35 -29.20 -34.55 -13.09
CA GLU A 35 -28.90 -33.57 -12.05
C GLU A 35 -28.43 -34.26 -10.76
N ALA A 36 -27.14 -34.59 -10.64
CA ALA A 36 -26.52 -34.93 -9.34
C ALA A 36 -24.99 -35.01 -9.44
N SER A 37 -24.29 -33.91 -9.72
CA SER A 37 -22.86 -33.80 -9.36
C SER A 37 -22.37 -32.35 -9.35
N ALA A 38 -22.91 -31.55 -8.44
CA ALA A 38 -22.31 -30.28 -8.06
C ALA A 38 -21.75 -30.43 -6.65
N ARG A 39 -20.52 -30.98 -6.53
CA ARG A 39 -19.53 -30.76 -5.44
C ARG A 39 -18.43 -31.83 -5.50
N SER A 40 -17.53 -31.66 -6.45
CA SER A 40 -16.13 -32.05 -6.24
C SER A 40 -15.26 -31.15 -7.10
N ARG A 41 -15.04 -29.92 -6.61
CA ARG A 41 -13.83 -29.19 -7.00
C ARG A 41 -12.72 -29.81 -6.19
N THR A 42 -12.12 -30.86 -6.73
CA THR A 42 -10.78 -31.29 -6.33
C THR A 42 -9.91 -30.04 -6.47
N TYR A 43 -9.47 -29.50 -5.34
CA TYR A 43 -8.37 -28.55 -5.31
C TYR A 43 -7.17 -29.33 -5.85
N SER A 44 -6.90 -29.24 -7.15
CA SER A 44 -5.58 -29.55 -7.66
C SER A 44 -4.63 -28.68 -6.87
N LEU A 45 -3.89 -29.30 -5.96
CA LEU A 45 -2.68 -28.74 -5.39
C LEU A 45 -1.74 -28.51 -6.56
N ALA A 46 -1.88 -27.36 -7.20
CA ALA A 46 -0.87 -26.86 -8.12
C ALA A 46 0.45 -26.87 -7.33
N PRO A 47 1.54 -27.41 -7.89
CA PRO A 47 2.81 -27.45 -7.19
C PRO A 47 3.14 -26.04 -6.70
N GLN A 48 3.47 -25.89 -5.42
CA GLN A 48 3.91 -24.63 -4.85
C GLN A 48 5.00 -24.06 -5.76
N ARG A 49 4.67 -22.98 -6.46
CA ARG A 49 5.62 -22.28 -7.33
C ARG A 49 6.77 -21.85 -6.42
N VAL A 50 7.96 -22.41 -6.63
CA VAL A 50 9.16 -21.95 -5.97
C VAL A 50 9.31 -20.49 -6.36
N ILE A 51 9.03 -19.59 -5.41
CA ILE A 51 9.09 -18.16 -5.64
C ILE A 51 10.57 -17.82 -5.88
N GLY A 52 10.95 -17.72 -7.16
CA GLY A 52 12.31 -17.41 -7.56
C GLY A 52 12.60 -15.91 -7.46
N ALA A 53 13.86 -15.52 -7.65
CA ALA A 53 14.26 -14.11 -7.72
C ALA A 53 13.48 -13.33 -8.81
N ASN A 54 13.01 -14.00 -9.86
CA ASN A 54 12.19 -13.42 -10.93
C ASN A 54 10.73 -13.15 -10.54
N ASP A 55 10.28 -13.65 -9.38
CA ASP A 55 8.93 -13.45 -8.84
C ASP A 55 8.93 -12.43 -7.69
N ARG A 56 10.04 -11.67 -7.52
CA ARG A 56 10.20 -10.69 -6.44
C ARG A 56 9.38 -9.45 -6.73
N ILE A 57 8.64 -8.98 -5.72
CA ILE A 57 7.92 -7.72 -5.79
C ILE A 57 8.86 -6.59 -5.35
N ASN A 58 9.19 -5.71 -6.29
CA ASN A 58 10.00 -4.53 -6.06
C ASN A 58 9.13 -3.36 -5.62
N ILE A 59 9.48 -2.77 -4.50
CA ILE A 59 8.68 -1.77 -3.80
C ILE A 59 9.42 -0.44 -3.77
N ALA A 60 8.70 0.62 -4.09
CA ALA A 60 9.09 1.98 -3.78
C ALA A 60 8.33 2.49 -2.55
N VAL A 61 8.98 3.28 -1.69
CA VAL A 61 8.30 3.96 -0.57
C VAL A 61 8.41 5.47 -0.75
N VAL A 62 7.26 6.15 -0.79
CA VAL A 62 7.14 7.60 -0.93
C VAL A 62 6.58 8.17 0.36
N GLY A 63 7.36 9.02 1.03
CA GLY A 63 7.12 9.48 2.39
C GLY A 63 7.76 8.56 3.42
N LEU A 64 8.75 9.08 4.14
CA LEU A 64 9.65 8.39 5.06
C LEU A 64 9.59 9.01 6.46
N GLY A 65 8.43 9.56 6.81
CA GLY A 65 8.10 9.97 8.17
C GLY A 65 7.90 8.77 9.10
N SER A 66 7.32 9.00 10.28
CA SER A 66 7.16 7.95 11.30
C SER A 66 6.46 6.68 10.79
N GLN A 67 5.43 6.80 9.94
CA GLN A 67 4.71 5.66 9.37
C GLN A 67 5.51 5.04 8.21
N GLY A 68 5.93 5.87 7.26
CA GLY A 68 6.77 5.50 6.11
C GLY A 68 8.02 4.70 6.50
N PHE A 69 8.86 5.26 7.35
CA PHE A 69 10.05 4.58 7.83
C PHE A 69 9.72 3.51 8.88
N GLY A 70 9.04 3.92 9.96
CA GLY A 70 8.91 3.12 11.18
C GLY A 70 8.06 1.87 11.01
N ALA A 71 7.03 1.91 10.16
CA ALA A 71 6.17 0.77 9.87
C ALA A 71 6.49 0.15 8.51
N HIS A 72 6.55 0.93 7.43
CA HIS A 72 6.70 0.32 6.10
C HIS A 72 8.14 -0.08 5.79
N VAL A 73 9.10 0.84 5.76
CA VAL A 73 10.49 0.52 5.40
C VAL A 73 11.06 -0.57 6.31
N ARG A 74 10.89 -0.41 7.63
CA ARG A 74 11.39 -1.40 8.60
C ARG A 74 10.77 -2.77 8.42
N LEU A 75 9.44 -2.90 8.46
CA LEU A 75 8.79 -4.21 8.39
C LEU A 75 8.97 -4.87 7.02
N LEU A 76 8.88 -4.10 5.93
CA LEU A 76 9.14 -4.63 4.58
C LEU A 76 10.58 -5.14 4.45
N HIS A 77 11.55 -4.47 5.08
CA HIS A 77 12.94 -4.92 5.08
C HIS A 77 13.16 -6.15 5.97
N GLU A 78 12.62 -6.14 7.19
CA GLU A 78 12.70 -7.24 8.17
C GLU A 78 12.08 -8.53 7.60
N HIS A 79 10.96 -8.43 6.86
CA HIS A 79 10.26 -9.57 6.26
C HIS A 79 10.53 -9.77 4.76
N ALA A 80 11.53 -9.09 4.19
CA ALA A 80 11.81 -9.10 2.74
C ALA A 80 12.03 -10.52 2.18
N LYS A 81 12.70 -11.39 2.94
CA LYS A 81 12.95 -12.78 2.54
C LYS A 81 11.69 -13.63 2.59
N GLU A 82 10.89 -13.47 3.64
CA GLU A 82 9.65 -14.23 3.86
C GLU A 82 8.60 -13.94 2.78
N HIS A 83 8.48 -12.67 2.40
CA HIS A 83 7.48 -12.22 1.43
C HIS A 83 8.01 -12.13 -0.01
N ASN A 84 9.28 -12.48 -0.23
CA ASN A 84 10.00 -12.25 -1.49
C ASN A 84 9.77 -10.83 -2.05
N THR A 85 10.06 -9.82 -1.23
CA THR A 85 9.97 -8.41 -1.59
C THR A 85 11.35 -7.76 -1.52
N ALA A 86 11.52 -6.63 -2.21
CA ALA A 86 12.65 -5.74 -1.99
C ALA A 86 12.20 -4.28 -2.05
N ILE A 87 12.78 -3.44 -1.19
CA ILE A 87 12.69 -2.00 -1.36
C ILE A 87 13.80 -1.61 -2.32
N VAL A 88 13.44 -1.06 -3.48
CA VAL A 88 14.39 -0.70 -4.55
C VAL A 88 14.49 0.81 -4.78
N ALA A 89 13.53 1.58 -4.28
CA ALA A 89 13.51 3.03 -4.41
C ALA A 89 12.86 3.71 -3.19
N LEU A 90 13.38 4.87 -2.83
CA LEU A 90 12.91 5.67 -1.70
C LEU A 90 12.71 7.12 -2.13
N CYS A 91 11.64 7.76 -1.65
CA CYS A 91 11.37 9.17 -1.93
C CYS A 91 10.89 9.92 -0.68
N ASP A 92 11.51 11.06 -0.37
CA ASP A 92 11.05 12.00 0.66
C ASP A 92 11.54 13.43 0.36
N LEU A 93 10.84 14.41 0.91
CA LEU A 93 11.16 15.83 0.76
C LEU A 93 12.13 16.34 1.84
N TYR A 94 12.60 15.48 2.73
CA TYR A 94 13.58 15.80 3.77
C TYR A 94 14.79 14.87 3.69
N GLY A 95 15.96 15.47 3.43
CA GLY A 95 17.20 14.74 3.15
C GLY A 95 17.58 13.74 4.23
N ARG A 96 17.46 14.12 5.52
CA ARG A 96 17.78 13.23 6.64
C ARG A 96 16.89 11.98 6.68
N ARG A 97 15.59 12.11 6.39
CA ARG A 97 14.68 10.95 6.33
C ARG A 97 15.10 10.00 5.22
N LEU A 98 15.46 10.56 4.07
CA LEU A 98 15.90 9.81 2.90
C LEU A 98 17.23 9.08 3.16
N SER A 99 18.23 9.77 3.71
CA SER A 99 19.53 9.19 4.08
C SER A 99 19.40 8.09 5.14
N ASN A 100 18.63 8.33 6.20
CA ASN A 100 18.40 7.34 7.26
C ASN A 100 17.71 6.08 6.74
N ALA A 101 16.66 6.24 5.93
CA ALA A 101 15.95 5.11 5.34
C ALA A 101 16.84 4.32 4.39
N ALA A 102 17.57 5.00 3.51
CA ALA A 102 18.45 4.34 2.56
C ALA A 102 19.61 3.60 3.24
N ALA A 103 20.17 4.16 4.31
CA ALA A 103 21.17 3.48 5.12
C ALA A 103 20.59 2.22 5.79
N HIS A 104 19.36 2.28 6.29
CA HIS A 104 18.71 1.13 6.93
C HIS A 104 18.53 -0.06 5.98
N VAL A 105 18.28 0.19 4.70
CA VAL A 105 18.03 -0.87 3.69
C VAL A 105 19.17 -1.04 2.68
N ASN A 106 20.32 -0.40 2.92
CA ASN A 106 21.51 -0.43 2.08
C ASN A 106 21.27 -0.03 0.61
N LEU A 107 20.48 1.02 0.39
CA LEU A 107 20.22 1.55 -0.97
C LEU A 107 21.25 2.62 -1.39
N PRO A 108 21.73 2.57 -2.65
CA PRO A 108 22.65 3.56 -3.20
C PRO A 108 21.96 4.92 -3.39
N GLU A 109 22.74 5.97 -3.63
CA GLU A 109 22.19 7.31 -3.89
C GLU A 109 21.29 7.36 -5.14
N SER A 110 21.59 6.55 -6.16
CA SER A 110 20.78 6.44 -7.38
C SER A 110 19.35 5.90 -7.15
N ALA A 111 19.09 5.30 -5.99
CA ALA A 111 17.78 4.79 -5.59
C ALA A 111 17.01 5.76 -4.68
N ARG A 112 17.53 6.98 -4.49
CA ARG A 112 16.99 8.01 -3.59
C ARG A 112 16.46 9.18 -4.39
N TYR A 113 15.19 9.52 -4.18
CA TYR A 113 14.49 10.51 -4.97
C TYR A 113 13.93 11.63 -4.09
N TRP A 114 14.01 12.86 -4.59
CA TRP A 114 13.32 14.02 -4.00
C TRP A 114 11.94 14.26 -4.63
N ASP A 115 11.76 13.80 -5.87
CA ASP A 115 10.52 13.92 -6.62
C ASP A 115 10.02 12.53 -6.98
N TYR A 116 8.82 12.18 -6.54
CA TYR A 116 8.23 10.88 -6.83
C TYR A 116 7.98 10.68 -8.33
N ARG A 117 7.83 11.76 -9.11
CA ARG A 117 7.67 11.65 -10.58
C ARG A 117 8.96 11.14 -11.23
N LYS A 118 10.11 11.57 -10.72
CA LYS A 118 11.41 11.03 -11.14
C LYS A 118 11.57 9.58 -10.70
N LEU A 119 11.12 9.24 -9.50
CA LEU A 119 11.08 7.84 -9.06
C LEU A 119 10.27 6.99 -10.05
N LEU A 120 9.07 7.44 -10.44
CA LEU A 120 8.21 6.72 -11.38
C LEU A 120 8.81 6.64 -12.79
N SER A 121 9.56 7.66 -13.23
CA SER A 121 10.23 7.65 -14.52
C SER A 121 11.48 6.78 -14.55
N ASP A 122 12.30 6.79 -13.50
CA ASP A 122 13.65 6.24 -13.53
C ASP A 122 13.68 4.80 -12.98
N ALA A 123 12.90 4.50 -11.93
CA ALA A 123 12.84 3.19 -11.29
C ALA A 123 11.85 2.26 -12.01
N LYS A 124 12.22 1.83 -13.23
CA LYS A 124 11.34 1.03 -14.10
C LYS A 124 10.96 -0.33 -13.52
N ASP A 125 11.83 -0.90 -12.71
CA ASP A 125 11.71 -2.20 -12.05
C ASP A 125 10.80 -2.20 -10.81
N VAL A 126 10.28 -1.05 -10.37
CA VAL A 126 9.29 -0.96 -9.29
C VAL A 126 7.97 -1.60 -9.76
N ASP A 127 7.41 -2.49 -8.95
CA ASP A 127 6.09 -3.11 -9.15
C ASP A 127 4.99 -2.39 -8.35
N ALA A 128 5.30 -1.96 -7.13
CA ALA A 128 4.36 -1.36 -6.20
C ALA A 128 4.92 -0.12 -5.50
N VAL A 129 4.06 0.87 -5.24
CA VAL A 129 4.38 2.11 -4.52
C VAL A 129 3.61 2.15 -3.21
N PHE A 130 4.35 2.24 -2.10
CA PHE A 130 3.81 2.51 -0.78
C PHE A 130 3.81 4.02 -0.55
N VAL A 131 2.62 4.61 -0.41
CA VAL A 131 2.41 6.05 -0.22
C VAL A 131 2.11 6.31 1.24
N ALA A 132 3.05 6.95 1.94
CA ALA A 132 2.97 7.31 3.35
C ALA A 132 3.36 8.78 3.58
N THR A 133 2.79 9.66 2.75
CA THR A 133 3.05 11.12 2.77
C THR A 133 2.03 11.83 3.66
N SER A 134 1.89 13.16 3.50
CA SER A 134 0.77 13.91 4.08
C SER A 134 -0.48 13.76 3.22
N ASP A 135 -1.67 13.90 3.82
CA ASP A 135 -2.95 13.60 3.17
C ASP A 135 -3.16 14.31 1.82
N ASN A 136 -2.68 15.56 1.68
CA ASN A 136 -2.77 16.35 0.45
C ASN A 136 -1.98 15.79 -0.75
N TRP A 137 -1.08 14.85 -0.49
CA TRP A 137 -0.21 14.21 -1.48
C TRP A 137 -0.61 12.77 -1.80
N HIS A 138 -1.48 12.14 -1.01
CA HIS A 138 -1.91 10.76 -1.26
C HIS A 138 -2.52 10.59 -2.65
N ALA A 139 -3.60 11.32 -2.95
CA ALA A 139 -4.31 11.20 -4.23
C ALA A 139 -3.44 11.40 -5.48
N PRO A 140 -2.66 12.50 -5.63
CA PRO A 140 -1.84 12.68 -6.83
C PRO A 140 -0.78 11.59 -6.98
N ILE A 141 -0.09 11.19 -5.90
CA ILE A 141 0.94 10.14 -5.98
C ILE A 141 0.29 8.81 -6.37
N CYS A 142 -0.88 8.49 -5.81
CA CYS A 142 -1.60 7.26 -6.12
C CYS A 142 -2.03 7.19 -7.58
N VAL A 143 -2.63 8.26 -8.10
CA VAL A 143 -3.06 8.33 -9.50
C VAL A 143 -1.85 8.21 -10.43
N ASP A 144 -0.84 9.04 -10.24
CA ASP A 144 0.37 9.05 -11.08
C ASP A 144 1.08 7.68 -11.05
N SER A 145 1.13 7.01 -9.89
CA SER A 145 1.74 5.69 -9.77
C SER A 145 0.97 4.63 -10.56
N MET A 146 -0.36 4.62 -10.47
CA MET A 146 -1.19 3.68 -11.22
C MET A 146 -1.13 3.94 -12.73
N GLU A 147 -1.13 5.21 -13.15
CA GLU A 147 -0.96 5.58 -14.56
C GLU A 147 0.43 5.23 -15.10
N ALA A 148 1.46 5.27 -14.25
CA ALA A 148 2.80 4.73 -14.55
C ALA A 148 2.85 3.18 -14.52
N GLY A 149 1.70 2.51 -14.37
CA GLY A 149 1.57 1.07 -14.43
C GLY A 149 1.93 0.34 -13.13
N LYS A 150 2.01 1.04 -12.00
CA LYS A 150 2.44 0.50 -10.70
C LYS A 150 1.23 0.16 -9.81
N HIS A 151 1.37 -0.88 -9.00
CA HIS A 151 0.43 -1.17 -7.92
C HIS A 151 0.60 -0.15 -6.78
N VAL A 152 -0.43 0.04 -5.96
CA VAL A 152 -0.38 1.07 -4.90
C VAL A 152 -0.87 0.52 -3.57
N TYR A 153 -0.09 0.76 -2.52
CA TYR A 153 -0.54 0.75 -1.14
C TYR A 153 -0.56 2.20 -0.65
N CYS A 154 -1.72 2.72 -0.25
CA CYS A 154 -1.87 4.09 0.21
C CYS A 154 -2.24 4.13 1.68
N GLU A 155 -1.45 4.80 2.51
CA GLU A 155 -1.85 5.06 3.90
C GLU A 155 -3.18 5.79 4.00
N LYS A 156 -3.81 5.66 5.17
CA LYS A 156 -5.05 6.35 5.49
C LYS A 156 -4.76 7.77 6.01
N PRO A 157 -5.67 8.73 5.81
CA PRO A 157 -6.86 8.65 4.93
C PRO A 157 -6.46 8.56 3.46
N MET A 158 -7.26 7.88 2.62
CA MET A 158 -6.92 7.68 1.21
C MET A 158 -6.74 9.00 0.44
N CYS A 159 -7.55 10.01 0.76
CA CYS A 159 -7.50 11.35 0.18
C CYS A 159 -8.31 12.32 1.05
N LYS A 160 -8.40 13.60 0.65
CA LYS A 160 -9.07 14.65 1.43
C LYS A 160 -10.46 15.01 0.93
N THR A 161 -10.72 14.78 -0.35
CA THR A 161 -11.94 15.27 -1.02
C THR A 161 -12.66 14.14 -1.77
N LEU A 162 -13.95 14.35 -2.04
CA LEU A 162 -14.74 13.39 -2.81
C LEU A 162 -14.28 13.35 -4.27
N GLU A 163 -13.89 14.50 -4.82
CA GLU A 163 -13.33 14.61 -6.17
C GLU A 163 -12.05 13.76 -6.30
N GLU A 164 -11.16 13.84 -5.31
CA GLU A 164 -9.97 12.97 -5.26
C GLU A 164 -10.35 11.49 -5.09
N THR A 165 -11.40 11.19 -4.32
CA THR A 165 -11.89 9.81 -4.13
C THR A 165 -12.33 9.21 -5.46
N PHE A 166 -13.15 9.92 -6.23
CA PHE A 166 -13.60 9.47 -7.55
C PHE A 166 -12.43 9.40 -8.53
N GLY A 167 -11.51 10.36 -8.51
CA GLY A 167 -10.31 10.31 -9.34
C GLY A 167 -9.45 9.06 -9.10
N ILE A 168 -9.25 8.67 -7.84
CA ILE A 168 -8.56 7.41 -7.51
C ILE A 168 -9.37 6.21 -8.01
N PHE A 169 -10.68 6.16 -7.74
CA PHE A 169 -11.55 5.07 -8.17
C PHE A 169 -11.53 4.86 -9.69
N ASP A 170 -11.70 5.94 -10.45
CA ASP A 170 -11.69 5.90 -11.91
C ASP A 170 -10.32 5.45 -12.43
N THR A 171 -9.23 5.87 -11.79
CA THR A 171 -7.88 5.43 -12.15
C THR A 171 -7.66 3.95 -11.88
N VAL A 172 -8.16 3.41 -10.75
CA VAL A 172 -8.15 1.97 -10.47
C VAL A 172 -8.89 1.20 -11.56
N LYS A 173 -10.09 1.67 -11.95
CA LYS A 173 -10.90 1.03 -13.00
C LYS A 173 -10.24 1.10 -14.37
N LYS A 174 -9.65 2.25 -14.72
CA LYS A 174 -8.96 2.49 -16.00
C LYS A 174 -7.71 1.64 -16.15
N THR A 175 -6.89 1.56 -15.10
CA THR A 175 -5.55 0.93 -15.16
C THR A 175 -5.56 -0.54 -14.79
N GLY A 176 -6.60 -1.01 -14.08
CA GLY A 176 -6.69 -2.37 -13.55
C GLY A 176 -5.64 -2.67 -12.47
N LYS A 177 -4.97 -1.65 -11.92
CA LYS A 177 -3.93 -1.86 -10.91
C LYS A 177 -4.54 -2.16 -9.55
N VAL A 178 -3.92 -3.10 -8.85
CA VAL A 178 -4.22 -3.35 -7.43
C VAL A 178 -3.95 -2.08 -6.62
N PHE A 179 -4.97 -1.66 -5.87
CA PHE A 179 -4.92 -0.54 -4.96
C PHE A 179 -5.42 -0.99 -3.59
N GLN A 180 -4.62 -0.73 -2.55
CA GLN A 180 -4.96 -1.08 -1.17
C GLN A 180 -4.82 0.14 -0.26
N VAL A 181 -5.87 0.43 0.51
CA VAL A 181 -5.82 1.44 1.57
C VAL A 181 -5.22 0.81 2.84
N GLY A 182 -4.30 1.53 3.49
CA GLY A 182 -3.58 1.16 4.71
C GLY A 182 -4.41 1.18 5.98
N SER A 183 -5.63 0.63 5.92
CA SER A 183 -6.49 0.44 7.10
C SER A 183 -6.10 -0.84 7.85
N GLN A 184 -4.87 -0.88 8.41
CA GLN A 184 -4.29 -2.06 9.05
C GLN A 184 -5.16 -2.70 10.15
N GLY A 185 -5.99 -1.91 10.84
CA GLY A 185 -6.93 -2.42 11.85
C GLY A 185 -7.94 -3.44 11.27
N CYS A 186 -8.17 -3.43 9.97
CA CYS A 186 -9.02 -4.38 9.27
C CYS A 186 -8.39 -5.77 9.13
N SER A 187 -7.08 -5.91 9.33
CA SER A 187 -6.39 -7.20 9.30
C SER A 187 -6.38 -7.91 10.66
N ASP A 188 -6.86 -7.26 11.73
CA ASP A 188 -6.91 -7.86 13.06
C ASP A 188 -7.95 -9.02 13.09
N PRO A 189 -7.54 -10.26 13.41
CA PRO A 189 -8.41 -11.44 13.36
C PRO A 189 -9.67 -11.33 14.20
N LYS A 190 -9.68 -10.50 15.26
CA LYS A 190 -10.83 -10.38 16.15
C LYS A 190 -12.08 -9.85 15.44
N TRP A 191 -11.92 -8.96 14.46
CA TRP A 191 -13.05 -8.40 13.71
C TRP A 191 -13.66 -9.44 12.78
N HIS A 192 -12.82 -10.26 12.14
CA HIS A 192 -13.25 -11.37 11.30
C HIS A 192 -13.92 -12.49 12.12
N LEU A 193 -13.43 -12.75 13.33
CA LEU A 193 -14.08 -13.67 14.26
C LEU A 193 -15.46 -13.16 14.71
N ALA A 194 -15.57 -11.87 15.05
CA ALA A 194 -16.86 -11.26 15.38
C ALA A 194 -17.85 -11.41 14.21
N ALA A 195 -17.40 -11.12 12.98
CA ALA A 195 -18.20 -11.28 11.77
C ALA A 195 -18.69 -12.72 11.59
N LYS A 196 -17.80 -13.70 11.81
CA LYS A 196 -18.15 -15.13 11.76
C LYS A 196 -19.23 -15.49 12.78
N LEU A 197 -19.07 -15.07 14.04
CA LEU A 197 -20.03 -15.36 15.10
C LEU A 197 -21.40 -14.72 14.83
N ILE A 198 -21.43 -13.52 14.25
CA ILE A 198 -22.67 -12.86 13.81
C ILE A 198 -23.35 -13.66 12.71
N LYS A 199 -22.60 -14.07 11.67
CA LYS A 199 -23.13 -14.89 10.56
C LYS A 199 -23.64 -16.26 11.02
N GLU A 200 -23.04 -16.83 12.07
CA GLU A 200 -23.50 -18.08 12.71
C GLU A 200 -24.71 -17.88 13.63
N GLY A 201 -25.24 -16.66 13.74
CA GLY A 201 -26.42 -16.34 14.56
C GLY A 201 -26.14 -16.28 16.07
N LYS A 202 -24.87 -16.26 16.50
CA LYS A 202 -24.50 -16.27 17.93
C LYS A 202 -24.88 -14.99 18.67
N ILE A 203 -25.02 -13.88 17.96
CA ILE A 203 -25.40 -12.55 18.49
C ILE A 203 -26.83 -12.17 18.08
N GLY A 204 -27.43 -12.90 17.12
CA GLY A 204 -28.70 -12.53 16.50
C GLY A 204 -28.55 -11.43 15.45
N HIS A 205 -29.65 -10.73 15.15
CA HIS A 205 -29.66 -9.65 14.16
C HIS A 205 -28.98 -8.39 14.73
N VAL A 206 -27.93 -7.91 14.04
CA VAL A 206 -27.21 -6.70 14.44
C VAL A 206 -28.06 -5.47 14.14
N VAL A 207 -28.39 -4.71 15.18
CA VAL A 207 -29.20 -3.48 15.08
C VAL A 207 -28.37 -2.19 15.24
N LEU A 208 -27.24 -2.26 15.95
CA LEU A 208 -26.39 -1.10 16.24
C LEU A 208 -24.94 -1.53 16.46
N GLY A 209 -24.02 -0.79 15.82
CA GLY A 209 -22.60 -0.82 16.13
C GLY A 209 -22.14 0.54 16.63
N GLN A 210 -21.37 0.57 17.71
CA GLN A 210 -20.79 1.80 18.25
C GLN A 210 -19.29 1.62 18.47
N GLY A 211 -18.51 2.58 18.00
CA GLY A 211 -17.07 2.65 18.20
C GLY A 211 -16.64 4.05 18.59
N SER A 212 -15.59 4.16 19.39
CA SER A 212 -14.99 5.42 19.77
C SER A 212 -13.47 5.36 19.64
N TYR A 213 -12.87 6.49 19.29
CA TYR A 213 -11.42 6.67 19.33
C TYR A 213 -11.15 8.01 19.98
N MET A 214 -10.33 8.02 21.03
CA MET A 214 -9.92 9.23 21.72
C MET A 214 -8.40 9.30 21.80
N ARG A 215 -7.88 10.53 21.72
CA ARG A 215 -6.45 10.85 21.82
C ARG A 215 -6.23 12.15 22.61
N ASN A 216 -7.10 12.40 23.58
CA ASN A 216 -7.08 13.56 24.48
C ASN A 216 -6.09 13.39 25.65
N GLY A 217 -4.92 12.81 25.39
CA GLY A 217 -3.87 12.67 26.40
C GLY A 217 -3.28 14.03 26.79
N ARG A 218 -2.76 14.15 28.02
CA ARG A 218 -2.22 15.40 28.61
C ARG A 218 -1.17 16.11 27.73
N VAL A 219 -0.35 15.35 26.99
CA VAL A 219 0.71 15.89 26.13
C VAL A 219 0.23 16.08 24.68
N GLY A 220 -0.95 15.56 24.30
CA GLY A 220 -1.47 15.57 22.93
C GLY A 220 -0.64 14.73 21.96
N GLU A 221 -1.27 13.79 21.23
CA GLU A 221 -0.56 12.90 20.29
C GLU A 221 0.22 13.68 19.21
N TRP A 222 -0.25 14.88 18.88
CA TRP A 222 0.33 15.76 17.86
C TRP A 222 1.42 16.69 18.36
N ASN A 223 1.56 16.84 19.69
CA ASN A 223 2.62 17.66 20.28
C ASN A 223 3.73 16.81 20.91
N ASN A 224 3.49 15.52 21.11
CA ASN A 224 4.51 14.63 21.64
C ASN A 224 5.41 14.10 20.50
N TYR A 225 6.61 14.65 20.44
CA TYR A 225 7.68 14.11 19.63
C TYR A 225 8.19 12.77 20.19
N GLY A 226 7.99 12.49 21.49
CA GLY A 226 8.60 11.37 22.19
C GLY A 226 10.12 11.35 21.98
N ASP A 227 10.77 10.20 22.25
CA ASP A 227 12.17 9.97 21.84
C ASP A 227 12.28 9.60 20.35
N ASN A 228 11.28 9.96 19.52
CA ASN A 228 11.24 9.55 18.12
C ASN A 228 12.04 10.56 17.26
N PRO A 229 13.24 10.20 16.80
CA PRO A 229 14.11 11.10 16.05
C PRO A 229 13.55 11.47 14.66
N TYR A 230 12.48 10.81 14.21
CA TYR A 230 11.80 11.11 12.93
C TYR A 230 10.76 12.22 13.05
N LYS A 231 10.40 12.59 14.28
CA LYS A 231 9.40 13.63 14.54
C LYS A 231 10.03 14.97 14.89
N GLU A 232 11.17 15.02 15.58
CA GLU A 232 11.84 16.30 15.91
C GLU A 232 12.56 16.93 14.69
N PRO A 233 12.31 18.22 14.38
CA PRO A 233 13.11 18.94 13.41
C PRO A 233 14.55 19.07 13.91
N HIS A 234 15.53 18.70 13.08
CA HIS A 234 16.90 19.12 13.32
C HIS A 234 16.94 20.66 13.23
N LYS A 235 17.63 21.35 14.15
CA LYS A 235 17.59 22.82 14.24
C LYS A 235 17.99 23.55 12.95
N SER A 236 18.84 22.92 12.12
CA SER A 236 19.27 23.46 10.83
C SER A 236 18.42 22.98 9.64
N ALA A 237 17.37 22.20 9.85
CA ALA A 237 16.54 21.66 8.77
C ALA A 237 15.57 22.72 8.22
N GLY A 238 15.60 22.92 6.90
CA GLY A 238 14.72 23.86 6.23
C GLY A 238 14.99 24.02 4.73
N PRO A 239 14.29 24.95 4.05
CA PRO A 239 14.38 25.18 2.61
C PRO A 239 15.78 25.58 2.14
N ASN A 240 16.49 26.35 2.97
CA ASN A 240 17.85 26.82 2.71
C ASN A 240 18.93 25.81 3.14
N GLY A 241 18.52 24.65 3.69
CA GLY A 241 19.44 23.59 4.07
C GLY A 241 20.02 22.86 2.85
N THR A 242 21.12 22.14 3.07
CA THR A 242 21.77 21.27 2.08
C THR A 242 21.85 19.83 2.59
N GLY A 243 21.93 18.86 1.67
CA GLY A 243 22.03 17.44 1.99
C GLY A 243 20.93 17.00 2.98
N ASP A 244 21.35 16.41 4.09
CA ASP A 244 20.45 15.93 5.15
C ASP A 244 19.60 17.03 5.80
N ASN A 245 20.02 18.30 5.74
CA ASN A 245 19.27 19.40 6.34
C ASN A 245 18.31 20.08 5.35
N LYS A 246 18.32 19.67 4.07
CA LYS A 246 17.42 20.25 3.06
C LYS A 246 16.00 19.73 3.24
N ILE A 247 15.02 20.64 3.22
CA ILE A 247 13.60 20.33 3.12
C ILE A 247 13.05 21.00 1.86
N ASP A 248 12.43 20.22 0.97
CA ASP A 248 11.69 20.78 -0.17
C ASP A 248 10.29 21.23 0.29
N TRP A 249 10.27 22.40 0.90
CA TRP A 249 9.06 23.05 1.39
C TRP A 249 8.09 23.35 0.26
N GLU A 250 8.58 23.88 -0.86
CA GLU A 250 7.77 24.31 -2.00
C GLU A 250 6.91 23.16 -2.54
N THR A 251 7.53 22.00 -2.75
CA THR A 251 6.81 20.79 -3.12
C THR A 251 5.85 20.39 -2.00
N PHE A 252 6.30 20.33 -0.74
CA PHE A 252 5.45 19.90 0.37
C PHE A 252 4.11 20.67 0.44
N ARG A 253 4.16 22.00 0.35
CA ARG A 253 2.94 22.83 0.46
C ARG A 253 2.04 22.80 -0.78
N ARG A 254 2.51 22.35 -1.95
CA ARG A 254 1.68 22.14 -3.17
C ARG A 254 0.78 23.35 -3.50
N GLY A 255 1.25 24.57 -3.24
CA GLY A 255 0.44 25.80 -3.39
C GLY A 255 -0.80 25.91 -2.49
N LYS A 256 -1.01 24.98 -1.53
CA LYS A 256 -2.12 24.98 -0.56
C LYS A 256 -1.84 25.83 0.68
N LEU A 257 -0.57 26.17 0.91
CA LEU A 257 -0.14 27.09 1.97
C LEU A 257 0.61 28.26 1.32
N THR A 258 0.26 29.47 1.70
CA THR A 258 0.96 30.70 1.28
C THR A 258 2.06 31.13 2.25
N ALA A 259 2.08 30.56 3.46
CA ALA A 259 3.04 30.91 4.51
C ALA A 259 4.48 30.49 4.16
N GLU A 260 5.44 31.23 4.72
CA GLU A 260 6.85 30.84 4.77
C GLU A 260 7.02 29.49 5.47
N TYR A 261 8.22 28.91 5.36
CA TYR A 261 8.53 27.63 6.00
C TYR A 261 8.31 27.68 7.51
N ASP A 262 7.47 26.78 7.99
CA ASP A 262 7.22 26.53 9.41
C ASP A 262 7.51 25.05 9.71
N PRO A 263 8.49 24.75 10.57
CA PRO A 263 8.79 23.38 10.97
C PRO A 263 7.60 22.71 11.69
N ASP A 264 6.76 23.44 12.42
CA ASP A 264 5.55 22.84 13.04
C ASP A 264 4.60 22.35 11.95
N VAL A 265 4.43 23.11 10.85
CA VAL A 265 3.58 22.69 9.74
C VAL A 265 4.16 21.47 9.02
N PHE A 266 5.46 21.44 8.73
CA PHE A 266 6.06 20.31 8.02
C PHE A 266 6.07 19.02 8.86
N PHE A 267 6.45 19.10 10.13
CA PHE A 267 6.59 17.93 11.01
C PHE A 267 5.29 17.53 11.70
N ARG A 268 4.34 18.46 11.89
CA ARG A 268 3.05 18.25 12.56
C ARG A 268 1.86 18.64 11.70
N TRP A 269 1.97 18.42 10.40
CA TRP A 269 0.97 18.75 9.37
C TRP A 269 -0.46 18.30 9.67
N ARG A 270 -0.65 17.25 10.49
CA ARG A 270 -1.98 16.77 10.93
C ARG A 270 -2.79 17.81 11.70
N LYS A 271 -2.12 18.81 12.30
CA LYS A 271 -2.77 19.94 13.00
C LYS A 271 -3.36 20.98 12.04
N TYR A 272 -2.98 20.94 10.76
CA TYR A 272 -3.27 22.00 9.80
C TYR A 272 -4.19 21.50 8.70
N TRP A 273 -5.43 22.01 8.67
CA TRP A 273 -6.48 21.53 7.76
C TRP A 273 -6.14 21.71 6.26
N ALA A 274 -5.26 22.66 5.93
CA ALA A 274 -4.77 22.81 4.56
C ALA A 274 -4.01 21.56 4.07
N ILE A 275 -3.30 20.89 4.98
CA ILE A 275 -2.45 19.73 4.68
C ILE A 275 -3.09 18.43 5.14
N GLY A 276 -3.41 18.29 6.43
CA GLY A 276 -4.07 17.09 6.98
C GLY A 276 -5.59 17.16 7.03
N SER A 277 -6.19 16.04 7.42
CA SER A 277 -7.65 15.85 7.57
C SER A 277 -8.09 15.75 9.05
N GLY A 278 -7.19 16.13 9.96
CA GLY A 278 -7.38 16.06 11.40
C GLY A 278 -7.67 14.64 11.94
N LEU A 279 -8.29 14.57 13.10
CA LEU A 279 -8.62 13.31 13.77
C LEU A 279 -9.60 12.44 12.97
N VAL A 280 -10.50 13.07 12.20
CA VAL A 280 -11.48 12.35 11.38
C VAL A 280 -10.76 11.54 10.32
N GLY A 281 -9.91 12.14 9.48
CA GLY A 281 -9.19 11.36 8.48
C GLY A 281 -8.15 10.41 9.08
N ASP A 282 -7.49 10.80 10.17
CA ASP A 282 -6.38 10.00 10.71
C ASP A 282 -6.85 8.78 11.53
N LEU A 283 -7.92 8.90 12.31
CA LEU A 283 -8.32 7.87 13.29
C LEU A 283 -9.69 7.25 13.06
N PHE A 284 -10.63 7.97 12.43
CA PHE A 284 -11.96 7.42 12.17
C PHE A 284 -11.92 6.14 11.30
N PRO A 285 -11.04 6.01 10.27
CA PRO A 285 -10.92 4.77 9.51
C PRO A 285 -10.56 3.55 10.38
N HIS A 286 -9.79 3.74 11.47
CA HIS A 286 -9.43 2.67 12.40
C HIS A 286 -10.59 2.16 13.26
N ARG A 287 -11.74 2.83 13.22
CA ARG A 287 -12.97 2.38 13.90
C ARG A 287 -14.05 1.99 12.92
N LEU A 288 -14.30 2.83 11.91
CA LEU A 288 -15.42 2.62 11.01
C LEU A 288 -15.24 1.32 10.21
N HIS A 289 -14.13 1.16 9.50
CA HIS A 289 -13.95 0.02 8.61
C HIS A 289 -13.88 -1.32 9.38
N PRO A 290 -13.13 -1.44 10.50
CA PRO A 290 -13.17 -2.67 11.31
C PRO A 290 -14.55 -2.99 11.88
N LEU A 291 -15.33 -1.96 12.28
CA LEU A 291 -16.70 -2.16 12.75
C LEU A 291 -17.61 -2.71 11.64
N TYR A 292 -17.43 -2.25 10.39
CA TYR A 292 -18.17 -2.79 9.23
C TYR A 292 -17.85 -4.26 8.99
N ILE A 293 -16.57 -4.65 9.07
CA ILE A 293 -16.15 -6.04 9.00
C ILE A 293 -16.82 -6.85 10.12
N ALA A 294 -16.71 -6.37 11.36
CA ALA A 294 -17.24 -7.05 12.54
C ALA A 294 -18.74 -7.29 12.47
N MET A 295 -19.51 -6.32 11.96
CA MET A 295 -20.96 -6.43 11.78
C MET A 295 -21.38 -7.36 10.64
N ALA A 296 -20.43 -7.95 9.92
CA ALA A 296 -20.70 -8.87 8.80
C ALA A 296 -21.57 -8.27 7.69
N LEU A 297 -21.48 -6.95 7.47
CA LEU A 297 -22.24 -6.26 6.44
C LEU A 297 -21.85 -6.72 5.03
N PRO A 298 -22.79 -6.75 4.06
CA PRO A 298 -22.48 -7.05 2.67
C PRO A 298 -21.46 -6.07 2.09
N VAL A 299 -20.40 -6.60 1.47
CA VAL A 299 -19.37 -5.78 0.80
C VAL A 299 -19.62 -5.65 -0.70
N GLU A 300 -20.50 -6.48 -1.26
CA GLU A 300 -20.94 -6.39 -2.65
C GLU A 300 -22.19 -5.51 -2.75
N GLY A 301 -22.19 -4.63 -3.76
CA GLY A 301 -23.27 -3.65 -3.93
C GLY A 301 -23.29 -2.57 -2.85
N ASN A 302 -24.42 -1.89 -2.71
CA ASN A 302 -24.61 -0.78 -1.78
C ASN A 302 -25.29 -1.20 -0.45
N GLU A 303 -25.64 -2.47 -0.28
CA GLU A 303 -26.50 -2.92 0.82
C GLU A 303 -25.86 -2.83 2.21
N GLY A 304 -24.54 -2.97 2.30
CA GLY A 304 -23.80 -2.83 3.57
C GLY A 304 -23.23 -1.44 3.83
N TRP A 305 -23.44 -0.47 2.94
CA TRP A 305 -22.87 0.87 3.04
C TRP A 305 -23.88 1.87 3.64
N PRO A 306 -23.40 2.94 4.32
CA PRO A 306 -24.30 3.89 4.94
C PRO A 306 -25.06 4.68 3.87
N TRP A 307 -26.38 4.69 3.94
CA TRP A 307 -27.26 5.48 3.06
C TRP A 307 -27.22 6.99 3.32
N ARG A 308 -26.76 7.39 4.50
CA ARG A 308 -26.77 8.74 5.04
C ARG A 308 -25.77 8.80 6.18
N VAL A 309 -25.00 9.87 6.21
CA VAL A 309 -24.05 10.17 7.28
C VAL A 309 -24.43 11.54 7.84
N SER A 310 -24.51 11.65 9.16
CA SER A 310 -24.67 12.92 9.87
C SER A 310 -23.52 13.08 10.86
N SER A 311 -22.96 14.28 10.94
CA SER A 311 -21.95 14.63 11.94
C SER A 311 -22.50 15.77 12.79
N ASN A 312 -22.33 15.66 14.11
CA ASN A 312 -22.63 16.72 15.07
C ASN A 312 -21.35 16.96 15.90
N GLY A 313 -20.86 18.19 15.89
CA GLY A 313 -19.62 18.58 16.57
C GLY A 313 -18.62 19.26 15.64
N GLY A 314 -17.85 20.19 16.21
CA GLY A 314 -16.76 20.93 15.59
C GLY A 314 -15.80 21.39 16.68
#